data_AF-A0A2W6C5L9-F1
#
_entry.id   AF-A0A2W6C5L9-F1
#
_cell.length_a   1.000
_cell.length_b   1.000
_cell.length_c   1.000
_cell.angle_alpha   90.00
_cell.angle_beta   90.00
_cell.angle_gamma   90.00
#
_symmetry.space_group_name_H-M   'P 1'
#
loop_
_entity.id
_entity.type
_entity.pdbx_description
1 polymer ?
#
loop_
_entity_poly.entity_id
_entity_poly.type
_entity_poly.pdbx_seq_one_letter_code
_entity_poly.pdbx_strand_id
1 'polypeptide(L)'
;MKALREMARLAAENHIMGGSFKRNSLLKPLDIILDNLEREPKEDMRDVVLNGSAEQIFEHIRRIAKSEFKPGKAKQDFIKDYVNIFFDEVLREGNGNDVNRLLQREKILRSAYLIYFREALPQKEKQQADVEQTEEISQIAMTLGE
;
A
#
# COMPACT_ATOMS: atom_id res chain seq x y z
N MET A 1 -10.40 6.65 -10.46
CA MET A 1 -9.90 5.27 -10.70
C MET A 1 -10.63 4.33 -9.76
N LYS A 2 -11.53 3.47 -10.28
CA LYS A 2 -12.24 2.48 -9.46
C LYS A 2 -11.28 1.41 -8.91
N ALA A 3 -10.35 0.97 -9.74
CA ALA A 3 -9.28 0.02 -9.40
C ALA A 3 -8.47 0.41 -8.15
N LEU A 4 -8.00 1.66 -8.06
CA LEU A 4 -7.22 2.13 -6.90
C LEU A 4 -8.02 2.07 -5.59
N ARG A 5 -9.33 2.33 -5.65
CA ARG A 5 -10.23 2.21 -4.50
C ARG A 5 -10.40 0.75 -4.10
N GLU A 6 -10.57 -0.14 -5.07
CA GLU A 6 -10.72 -1.58 -4.83
C GLU A 6 -9.46 -2.18 -4.22
N MET A 7 -8.30 -1.83 -4.77
CA MET A 7 -6.99 -2.19 -4.24
C MET A 7 -6.82 -1.73 -2.78
N ALA A 8 -7.21 -0.49 -2.47
CA ALA A 8 -7.16 0.04 -1.11
C ALA A 8 -8.15 -0.67 -0.15
N ARG A 9 -9.34 -1.04 -0.66
CA ARG A 9 -10.34 -1.81 0.09
C ARG A 9 -9.83 -3.20 0.44
N LEU A 10 -9.28 -3.93 -0.54
CA LEU A 10 -8.69 -5.25 -0.33
C LEU A 10 -7.57 -5.19 0.72
N ALA A 11 -6.74 -4.15 0.66
CA ALA A 11 -5.67 -3.94 1.61
C ALA A 11 -6.18 -3.67 3.03
N ALA A 12 -7.23 -2.85 3.19
CA ALA A 12 -7.85 -2.59 4.48
C ALA A 12 -8.47 -3.87 5.07
N GLU A 13 -9.29 -4.59 4.30
CA GLU A 13 -9.96 -5.82 4.72
C GLU A 13 -8.98 -6.93 5.12
N ASN A 14 -7.80 -6.94 4.50
CA ASN A 14 -6.78 -7.96 4.73
C ASN A 14 -5.56 -7.44 5.48
N HIS A 15 -5.59 -6.25 6.09
CA HIS A 15 -4.45 -5.65 6.78
C HIS A 15 -3.12 -5.76 5.98
N ILE A 16 -3.18 -5.47 4.67
CA ILE A 16 -2.00 -5.35 3.83
C ILE A 16 -1.47 -3.94 4.06
N MET A 17 -0.70 -3.78 5.14
CA MET A 17 -0.16 -2.51 5.64
C MET A 17 1.04 -2.77 6.57
N GLY A 18 1.71 -1.71 7.00
CA GLY A 18 2.70 -1.73 8.06
C GLY A 18 2.10 -1.95 9.45
N GLY A 19 2.91 -1.76 10.49
CA GLY A 19 2.55 -2.16 11.87
C GLY A 19 1.62 -1.20 12.62
N SER A 20 1.13 -0.15 11.97
CA SER A 20 0.31 0.90 12.59
C SER A 20 -0.60 1.56 11.54
N PHE A 21 -1.60 2.33 11.97
CA PHE A 21 -2.50 3.08 11.08
C PHE A 21 -1.96 4.46 10.67
N LYS A 22 -0.69 4.75 11.03
CA LYS A 22 0.04 5.93 10.59
C LYS A 22 0.26 5.94 9.08
N ARG A 23 0.41 7.14 8.51
CA ARG A 23 0.49 7.35 7.06
C ARG A 23 1.50 6.42 6.37
N ASN A 24 2.73 6.36 6.87
CA ASN A 24 3.82 5.60 6.26
C ASN A 24 3.57 4.08 6.31
N SER A 25 2.93 3.60 7.38
CA SER A 25 2.56 2.20 7.51
C SER A 25 1.47 1.82 6.50
N LEU A 26 0.44 2.66 6.33
CA LEU A 26 -0.63 2.41 5.36
C LEU A 26 -0.14 2.41 3.91
N LEU A 27 0.80 3.31 3.58
CA LEU A 27 1.36 3.40 2.23
C LEU A 27 2.39 2.33 1.92
N LYS A 28 2.97 1.67 2.94
CA LYS A 28 4.16 0.84 2.74
C LYS A 28 4.06 -0.20 1.62
N PRO A 29 2.95 -0.95 1.46
CA PRO A 29 2.82 -1.90 0.36
C PRO A 29 2.73 -1.25 -1.02
N LEU A 30 2.02 -0.12 -1.13
CA LEU A 30 1.96 0.66 -2.38
C LEU A 30 3.34 1.22 -2.71
N ASP A 31 4.07 1.76 -1.73
CA ASP A 31 5.42 2.28 -1.92
C ASP A 31 6.39 1.21 -2.41
N ILE A 32 6.30 -0.03 -1.91
CA ILE A 32 7.11 -1.15 -2.42
C ILE A 32 6.91 -1.36 -3.92
N ILE A 33 5.66 -1.33 -4.39
CA ILE A 33 5.35 -1.49 -5.82
C ILE A 33 5.92 -0.33 -6.63
N LEU A 34 5.70 0.91 -6.17
CA LEU A 34 6.15 2.12 -6.84
C LEU A 34 7.69 2.20 -6.90
N ASP A 35 8.37 1.92 -5.79
CA ASP A 35 9.84 1.89 -5.70
C ASP A 35 10.44 0.85 -6.66
N ASN A 36 9.82 -0.34 -6.76
CA ASN A 36 10.30 -1.38 -7.66
C ASN A 36 10.09 -0.99 -9.14
N LEU A 37 8.99 -0.31 -9.47
CA LEU A 37 8.72 0.22 -10.82
C LEU A 37 9.63 1.38 -11.20
N GLU A 38 9.97 2.25 -10.25
CA GLU A 38 10.94 3.33 -10.47
C GLU A 38 12.34 2.76 -10.76
N ARG A 39 12.75 1.72 -10.02
CA ARG A 39 14.05 1.06 -10.21
C ARG A 39 14.14 0.26 -11.50
N GLU A 40 13.08 -0.44 -11.86
CA GLU A 40 13.02 -1.24 -13.08
C GLU A 40 11.74 -0.92 -13.87
N PRO A 41 11.76 0.17 -14.67
CA PRO A 41 10.59 0.64 -15.39
C PRO A 41 10.31 -0.15 -16.67
N LYS A 42 11.20 -1.05 -17.10
CA LYS A 42 11.09 -1.73 -18.38
C LYS A 42 9.90 -2.70 -18.40
N GLU A 43 9.23 -2.74 -19.54
CA GLU A 43 8.03 -3.56 -19.72
C GLU A 43 8.34 -5.06 -19.75
N ASP A 44 9.49 -5.47 -20.28
CA ASP A 44 9.94 -6.88 -20.32
C ASP A 44 10.27 -7.46 -18.94
N MET A 45 10.52 -6.59 -17.95
CA MET A 45 10.79 -6.97 -16.56
C MET A 45 9.52 -7.01 -15.69
N ARG A 46 8.34 -6.73 -16.25
CA ARG A 46 7.06 -6.60 -15.52
C ARG A 46 6.75 -7.75 -14.59
N ASP A 47 6.84 -8.98 -15.07
CA ASP A 47 6.53 -10.17 -14.27
C ASP A 47 7.48 -10.31 -13.08
N VAL A 48 8.74 -9.91 -13.26
CA VAL A 48 9.75 -9.90 -12.19
C VAL A 48 9.40 -8.84 -11.14
N VAL A 49 9.04 -7.63 -11.57
CA VAL A 49 8.66 -6.53 -10.67
C VAL A 49 7.37 -6.88 -9.90
N LEU A 50 6.39 -7.47 -10.57
CA LEU A 50 5.13 -7.93 -9.96
C LEU A 50 5.40 -8.96 -8.86
N ASN A 51 6.05 -10.07 -9.20
CA ASN A 51 6.31 -11.15 -8.25
C ASN A 51 7.26 -10.71 -7.13
N GLY A 52 8.27 -9.91 -7.46
CA GLY A 52 9.19 -9.33 -6.49
C GLY A 52 8.50 -8.39 -5.51
N SER A 53 7.55 -7.58 -5.96
CA SER A 53 6.76 -6.71 -5.09
C SER A 53 5.86 -7.50 -4.14
N ALA A 54 5.18 -8.55 -4.64
CA ALA A 54 4.36 -9.42 -3.81
C ALA A 54 5.17 -10.09 -2.69
N GLU A 55 6.37 -10.62 -3.01
CA GLU A 55 7.25 -11.23 -2.03
C GLU A 55 7.78 -10.22 -1.01
N GLN A 56 8.21 -9.04 -1.44
CA GLN A 56 8.69 -7.98 -0.54
C GLN A 56 7.60 -7.50 0.43
N ILE A 57 6.35 -7.38 -0.04
CA ILE A 57 5.21 -7.03 0.81
C ILE A 57 4.94 -8.13 1.83
N PHE A 58 4.93 -9.41 1.40
CA PHE A 58 4.70 -10.54 2.29
C PHE A 58 5.79 -10.62 3.37
N GLU A 59 7.06 -10.52 3.00
CA GLU A 59 8.17 -10.54 3.95
C GLU A 59 8.16 -9.34 4.89
N HIS A 60 7.77 -8.16 4.40
CA HIS A 60 7.57 -6.99 5.26
C HIS A 60 6.54 -7.28 6.35
N ILE A 61 5.34 -7.74 5.96
CA ILE A 61 4.24 -8.07 6.89
C ILE A 61 4.65 -9.20 7.83
N ARG A 62 5.32 -10.24 7.32
CA ARG A 62 5.83 -11.36 8.11
C ARG A 62 6.81 -10.91 9.18
N ARG A 63 7.69 -9.97 8.87
CA ARG A 63 8.70 -9.44 9.80
C ARG A 63 8.06 -8.66 10.95
N ILE A 64 7.06 -7.84 10.68
CA ILE A 64 6.40 -6.99 11.68
C ILE A 64 5.32 -7.71 12.49
N ALA A 65 4.80 -8.84 11.99
CA ALA A 65 3.79 -9.62 12.69
C ALA A 65 4.35 -10.26 13.97
N LYS A 66 3.54 -10.24 15.04
CA LYS A 66 3.81 -10.98 16.28
C LYS A 66 3.94 -12.49 15.99
N SER A 67 4.67 -13.20 16.82
CA SER A 67 4.94 -14.64 16.64
C SER A 67 3.66 -15.49 16.52
N GLU A 68 2.61 -15.16 17.29
CA GLU A 68 1.33 -15.88 17.24
C GLU A 68 0.45 -15.54 16.02
N PHE A 69 0.79 -14.50 15.25
CA PHE A 69 0.00 -14.01 14.11
C PHE A 69 0.82 -13.96 12.81
N LYS A 70 1.81 -14.84 12.65
CA LYS A 70 2.60 -14.88 11.42
C LYS A 70 1.69 -15.14 10.20
N PRO A 71 1.84 -14.35 9.13
CA PRO A 71 1.01 -14.51 7.94
C PRO A 71 1.30 -15.86 7.28
N GLY A 72 0.22 -16.58 6.93
CA GLY A 72 0.28 -17.83 6.19
C GLY A 72 -0.08 -17.67 4.72
N LYS A 73 -0.33 -18.80 4.04
CA LYS A 73 -0.64 -18.87 2.61
C LYS A 73 -1.79 -17.95 2.19
N ALA A 74 -2.89 -17.91 2.95
CA ALA A 74 -4.02 -17.04 2.61
C ALA A 74 -3.63 -15.56 2.52
N LYS A 75 -2.74 -15.08 3.41
CA LYS A 75 -2.23 -13.71 3.34
C LYS A 75 -1.39 -13.48 2.09
N GLN A 76 -0.56 -14.46 1.74
CA GLN A 76 0.26 -14.41 0.52
C GLN A 76 -0.63 -14.32 -0.73
N ASP A 77 -1.73 -15.06 -0.78
CA ASP A 77 -2.68 -15.02 -1.90
C ASP A 77 -3.37 -13.65 -1.99
N PHE A 78 -3.84 -13.08 -0.87
CA PHE A 78 -4.39 -11.72 -0.87
C PHE A 78 -3.38 -10.65 -1.30
N ILE A 79 -2.10 -10.82 -0.96
CA ILE A 79 -1.03 -9.90 -1.41
C ILE A 79 -0.81 -10.04 -2.91
N LYS A 80 -0.86 -11.25 -3.47
CA LYS A 80 -0.79 -11.44 -4.92
C LYS A 80 -1.96 -10.75 -5.62
N ASP A 81 -3.17 -10.93 -5.13
CA ASP A 81 -4.35 -10.27 -5.68
C ASP A 81 -4.22 -8.74 -5.62
N TYR A 82 -3.73 -8.21 -4.49
CA TYR A 82 -3.45 -6.79 -4.32
C TYR A 82 -2.45 -6.25 -5.36
N VAL A 83 -1.35 -6.95 -5.60
CA VAL A 83 -0.36 -6.54 -6.60
C VAL A 83 -0.91 -6.71 -8.01
N ASN A 84 -1.64 -7.80 -8.30
CA ASN A 84 -2.26 -8.02 -9.60
C ASN A 84 -3.22 -6.88 -9.97
N ILE A 85 -4.09 -6.45 -9.06
CA ILE A 85 -4.99 -5.30 -9.28
C ILE A 85 -4.20 -4.04 -9.63
N PHE A 86 -3.06 -3.81 -8.98
CA PHE A 86 -2.21 -2.67 -9.32
C PHE A 86 -1.70 -2.75 -10.77
N PHE A 87 -1.13 -3.88 -11.18
CA PHE A 87 -0.53 -4.02 -12.51
C PHE A 87 -1.59 -4.06 -13.61
N ASP A 88 -2.65 -4.83 -13.41
CA ASP A 88 -3.69 -5.08 -14.40
C ASP A 88 -4.64 -3.90 -14.58
N GLU A 89 -5.02 -3.23 -13.49
CA GLU A 89 -6.07 -2.20 -13.54
C GLU A 89 -5.55 -0.80 -13.29
N VAL A 90 -4.63 -0.60 -12.33
CA VAL A 90 -4.10 0.74 -12.04
C VAL A 90 -3.08 1.16 -13.10
N LEU A 91 -2.13 0.29 -13.43
CA LEU A 91 -1.06 0.59 -14.38
C LEU A 91 -1.50 0.38 -15.82
N ARG A 92 -1.93 -0.83 -16.19
CA ARG A 92 -2.31 -1.14 -17.57
C ARG A 92 -3.54 -0.36 -18.01
N GLU A 93 -4.67 -0.50 -17.33
CA GLU A 93 -5.91 0.20 -17.74
C GLU A 93 -5.91 1.69 -17.35
N GLY A 94 -5.53 2.02 -16.12
CA GLY A 94 -5.60 3.39 -15.60
C GLY A 94 -4.55 4.34 -16.17
N ASN A 95 -3.40 3.82 -16.60
CA ASN A 95 -2.29 4.63 -17.10
C ASN A 95 -1.79 4.21 -18.50
N GLY A 96 -2.40 3.21 -19.14
CA GLY A 96 -2.01 2.75 -20.48
C GLY A 96 -0.71 1.95 -20.48
N ASN A 97 -0.43 1.25 -19.37
CA ASN A 97 0.81 0.53 -19.09
C ASN A 97 2.09 1.42 -19.04
N ASP A 98 1.93 2.75 -19.04
CA ASP A 98 3.03 3.70 -19.00
C ASP A 98 3.48 3.98 -17.56
N VAL A 99 4.67 3.49 -17.21
CA VAL A 99 5.28 3.69 -15.89
C VAL A 99 5.60 5.15 -15.63
N ASN A 100 6.13 5.88 -16.61
CA ASN A 100 6.53 7.28 -16.42
C ASN A 100 5.30 8.14 -16.13
N ARG A 101 4.21 7.91 -16.88
CA ARG A 101 2.93 8.57 -16.62
C ARG A 101 2.36 8.25 -15.25
N LEU A 102 2.50 7.00 -14.79
CA LEU A 102 2.08 6.59 -13.45
C LEU A 102 2.91 7.31 -12.37
N LEU A 103 4.23 7.33 -12.50
CA LEU A 103 5.16 7.94 -11.54
C LEU A 103 5.01 9.47 -11.48
N GLN A 104 4.68 10.14 -12.58
CA GLN A 104 4.33 11.57 -12.56
C GLN A 104 3.10 11.88 -11.69
N ARG A 105 2.25 10.87 -11.44
CA ARG A 105 1.00 10.98 -10.65
C ARG A 105 1.11 10.32 -9.29
N GLU A 106 2.29 9.90 -8.88
CA GLU A 106 2.50 9.10 -7.70
C GLU A 106 2.00 9.78 -6.41
N LYS A 107 2.23 11.09 -6.26
CA LYS A 107 1.75 11.87 -5.11
C LYS A 107 0.22 11.88 -5.00
N ILE A 108 -0.48 12.02 -6.11
CA ILE A 108 -1.96 12.01 -6.12
C ILE A 108 -2.49 10.59 -5.92
N LEU A 109 -1.82 9.56 -6.46
CA LEU A 109 -2.14 8.15 -6.23
C LEU A 109 -2.05 7.80 -4.75
N ARG A 110 -0.93 8.13 -4.09
CA ARG A 110 -0.76 7.90 -2.64
C ARG A 110 -1.84 8.58 -1.81
N SER A 111 -2.15 9.84 -2.15
CA SER A 111 -3.14 10.62 -1.40
C SER A 111 -4.55 10.04 -1.54
N ALA A 112 -4.94 9.66 -2.77
CA ALA A 112 -6.22 9.01 -3.02
C ALA A 112 -6.31 7.62 -2.37
N TYR A 113 -5.24 6.82 -2.46
CA TYR A 113 -5.15 5.50 -1.84
C TYR A 113 -5.38 5.56 -0.31
N LEU A 114 -4.71 6.50 0.37
CA LEU A 114 -4.89 6.69 1.82
C LEU A 114 -6.34 6.98 2.22
N ILE A 115 -7.02 7.83 1.44
CA ILE A 115 -8.43 8.16 1.68
C ILE A 115 -9.27 6.90 1.52
N TYR A 116 -9.12 6.18 0.40
CA TYR A 116 -9.89 4.96 0.14
C TYR A 116 -9.64 3.85 1.15
N PHE A 117 -8.39 3.67 1.59
CA PHE A 117 -8.03 2.70 2.61
C PHE A 117 -8.76 3.00 3.92
N ARG A 118 -8.72 4.26 4.38
CA ARG A 118 -9.38 4.69 5.62
C ARG A 118 -10.90 4.60 5.54
N GLU A 119 -11.48 4.92 4.40
CA GLU A 119 -12.92 4.74 4.16
C GLU A 119 -13.34 3.28 4.31
N ALA A 120 -12.50 2.34 3.86
CA ALA A 120 -12.74 0.90 3.92
C ALA A 120 -12.51 0.26 5.29
N LEU A 121 -11.86 0.94 6.24
CA LEU A 121 -11.60 0.38 7.56
C LEU A 121 -12.91 0.09 8.35
N PRO A 122 -12.96 -1.01 9.13
CA PRO A 122 -14.00 -1.23 10.12
C PRO A 122 -14.07 -0.09 11.14
N GLN A 123 -15.26 0.18 11.71
CA GLN A 123 -15.45 1.33 12.61
C GLN A 123 -14.54 1.31 13.85
N LYS A 124 -14.24 0.13 14.39
CA LYS A 124 -13.32 -0.03 15.53
C LYS A 124 -11.89 0.40 15.17
N GLU A 125 -11.45 0.08 13.96
CA GLU A 125 -10.10 0.42 13.47
C GLU A 125 -10.01 1.87 13.04
N LYS A 126 -11.10 2.47 12.55
CA LYS A 126 -11.18 3.92 12.30
C LYS A 126 -10.88 4.72 13.55
N GLN A 127 -11.48 4.35 14.69
CA GLN A 127 -11.22 5.02 15.97
C GLN A 127 -9.74 4.93 16.36
N GLN A 128 -9.12 3.75 16.21
CA GLN A 128 -7.69 3.58 16.46
C GLN A 128 -6.84 4.43 15.49
N ALA A 129 -7.19 4.44 14.21
CA ALA A 129 -6.50 5.20 13.19
C ALA A 129 -6.58 6.72 13.41
N ASP A 130 -7.69 7.22 13.96
CA ASP A 130 -7.88 8.63 14.28
C ASP A 130 -7.02 9.06 15.47
N VAL A 131 -6.89 8.19 16.49
CA VAL A 131 -5.98 8.41 17.64
C VAL A 131 -4.53 8.46 17.16
N GLU A 132 -4.08 7.45 16.42
CA GLU A 132 -2.70 7.37 15.94
C GLU A 132 -2.32 8.53 14.99
N GLN A 133 -3.28 9.01 14.19
CA GLN A 133 -3.09 10.19 13.34
C GLN A 133 -2.98 11.48 14.16
N THR A 134 -3.83 11.64 15.18
CA THR A 134 -3.79 12.82 16.06
C THR A 134 -2.43 12.90 16.75
N GLU A 135 -1.94 11.77 17.28
CA GLU A 135 -0.61 11.68 17.89
C GLU A 135 0.52 12.01 16.90
N GLU A 136 0.45 11.50 15.66
CA GLU A 136 1.43 11.79 14.61
C GLU A 136 1.48 13.29 14.27
N ILE A 137 0.33 13.95 14.16
CA ILE A 137 0.24 15.40 13.89
C ILE A 137 0.82 16.20 15.07
N SER A 138 0.48 15.85 16.31
CA SER A 138 1.02 16.50 17.50
C SER A 138 2.53 16.36 17.60
N GLN A 139 3.09 15.18 17.28
CA GLN A 139 4.53 14.95 17.27
C GLN A 139 5.26 15.83 16.25
N ILE A 140 4.72 15.93 15.03
CA ILE A 140 5.30 16.79 13.98
C ILE A 140 5.27 18.27 14.40
N ALA A 141 4.16 18.73 14.98
CA ALA A 141 4.03 20.11 15.43
C ALA A 141 5.05 20.48 16.52
N MET A 142 5.37 19.56 17.43
CA MET A 142 6.39 19.77 18.46
C MET A 142 7.81 19.85 17.88
N THR A 143 8.14 19.05 16.87
CA THR A 143 9.47 19.05 16.23
C THR A 143 9.74 20.23 15.29
N LEU A 144 8.72 20.98 14.89
CA LEU A 144 8.85 22.16 14.02
C LEU A 144 8.85 23.49 14.81
N GLY A 145 8.69 23.43 16.13
CA GLY A 145 8.70 24.57 17.04
C GLY A 145 10.04 24.84 17.73
N GLU A 146 11.10 24.09 17.38
CA GLU A 146 12.50 24.27 17.80
C GLU A 146 13.35 24.80 16.64
#